data_AF-A0A2R6F6D3-F1
#
_entry.id   AF-A0A2R6F6D3-F1
#
_cell.length_a   1.000
_cell.length_b   1.000
_cell.length_c   1.000
_cell.angle_alpha   90.00
_cell.angle_beta   90.00
_cell.angle_gamma   90.00
#
_symmetry.space_group_name_H-M   'P 1'
#
loop_
_entity.id
_entity.type
_entity.pdbx_description
1 polymer ?
#
loop_
_entity_poly.entity_id
_entity_poly.type
_entity_poly.pdbx_seq_one_letter_code
_entity_poly.pdbx_strand_id
1 'polypeptide(L)' 'MSLLPLKQTELRLFRILFGTFVLLGITARGLAGESLLSTVVGGGVIGGLYSLPLMLIYMIYLFGKRRGTTPV' A
#
# COMPACT_ATOMS: atom_id res chain seq x y z
N MET A 1 1.60 16.32 -16.57
CA MET A 1 0.79 16.75 -15.41
C MET A 1 0.73 15.60 -14.42
N SER A 2 1.29 15.77 -13.22
CA SER A 2 1.25 14.73 -12.18
C SER A 2 -0.08 14.85 -11.43
N LEU A 3 -1.00 13.89 -11.62
CA LEU A 3 -2.31 13.84 -10.96
C LEU A 3 -2.23 13.81 -9.43
N LEU A 4 -1.09 13.39 -8.88
CA LEU A 4 -0.75 13.46 -7.46
C LEU A 4 0.67 14.01 -7.35
N PRO A 5 0.96 15.04 -6.55
CA PRO A 5 2.31 15.57 -6.43
C PRO A 5 3.15 14.70 -5.49
N LEU A 6 3.07 13.37 -5.63
CA LEU A 6 3.81 12.42 -4.80
C LEU A 6 5.32 12.57 -5.05
N LYS A 7 6.07 12.79 -3.97
CA LYS A 7 7.54 12.74 -4.04
C LYS A 7 7.96 11.30 -4.36
N GLN A 8 9.09 11.13 -5.03
CA GLN A 8 9.63 9.81 -5.35
C GLN A 8 9.83 8.93 -4.10
N THR A 9 10.15 9.56 -2.96
CA THR A 9 10.22 8.90 -1.65
C THR A 9 8.87 8.37 -1.17
N GLU A 10 7.79 9.15 -1.35
CA GLU A 10 6.43 8.75 -0.94
C GLU A 10 5.92 7.58 -1.80
N LEU A 11 6.23 7.59 -3.10
CA LEU A 11 5.97 6.47 -4.02
C LEU A 11 6.75 5.20 -3.65
N ARG A 12 8.02 5.33 -3.23
CA ARG A 12 8.81 4.19 -2.73
C ARG A 12 8.19 3.62 -1.44
N LEU A 13 7.76 4.48 -0.53
CA LEU A 13 7.12 4.07 0.72
C LEU A 13 5.83 3.28 0.44
N PHE A 14 5.01 3.76 -0.49
CA PHE A 14 3.83 3.05 -1.00
C PHE A 14 4.14 1.69 -1.62
N ARG A 15 5.20 1.59 -2.43
CA ARG A 15 5.63 0.29 -2.99
C ARG A 15 6.08 -0.70 -1.92
N ILE A 16 6.88 -0.24 -0.96
CA ILE A 16 7.36 -1.09 0.14
C ILE A 16 6.18 -1.57 0.97
N LEU A 17 5.29 -0.64 1.38
CA LEU A 17 4.11 -0.96 2.16
C LEU A 17 3.23 -2.01 1.46
N PHE A 18 2.89 -1.78 0.19
CA PHE A 18 2.11 -2.71 -0.62
C PHE A 18 2.80 -4.09 -0.70
N GLY A 19 4.09 -4.11 -1.02
CA GLY A 19 4.88 -5.35 -1.12
C GLY A 19 4.93 -6.12 0.20
N THR A 20 5.10 -5.43 1.33
CA THR A 20 5.12 -6.06 2.66
C THR A 20 3.78 -6.72 2.99
N PHE A 21 2.66 -6.03 2.77
CA PHE A 21 1.34 -6.62 3.03
C PHE A 21 1.02 -7.79 2.10
N VAL A 22 1.39 -7.70 0.82
CA VAL A 22 1.25 -8.80 -0.14
C VAL A 22 2.07 -10.01 0.29
N LEU A 23 3.33 -9.82 0.65
CA LEU A 23 4.18 -10.92 1.14
C LEU A 23 3.60 -11.53 2.42
N LEU A 24 3.13 -10.72 3.38
CA LEU A 24 2.46 -11.21 4.58
C LEU A 24 1.22 -12.05 4.25
N GLY A 25 0.37 -11.60 3.33
CA GLY A 25 -0.81 -12.34 2.90
C GLY A 25 -0.47 -13.67 2.22
N ILE A 26 0.56 -13.67 1.36
CA ILE A 26 1.07 -14.89 0.72
C ILE A 26 1.65 -15.84 1.77
N THR A 27 2.51 -15.36 2.67
CA THR A 27 3.10 -16.19 3.73
C THR A 27 2.03 -16.78 4.63
N ALA A 28 1.03 -15.99 5.06
CA ALA A 28 -0.05 -16.48 5.90
C ALA A 28 -0.84 -17.62 5.25
N ARG A 29 -1.13 -17.54 3.95
CA ARG A 29 -1.84 -18.61 3.23
C ARG A 29 -0.97 -19.79 2.86
N GLY A 30 0.31 -19.56 2.59
CA GLY A 30 1.28 -20.64 2.40
C GLY A 30 1.43 -21.48 3.68
N LEU A 31 1.44 -20.83 4.85
CA LEU A 31 1.45 -21.52 6.15
C LEU A 31 0.15 -22.28 6.43
N ALA A 32 -0.97 -21.88 5.83
CA ALA A 32 -2.24 -22.60 5.93
C ALA A 32 -2.30 -23.86 5.04
N GLY A 33 -1.27 -24.13 4.23
CA GLY A 33 -1.20 -25.32 3.37
C GLY A 33 -2.09 -25.23 2.13
N GLU A 34 -2.49 -24.03 1.72
CA GLU A 34 -3.29 -23.85 0.51
C GLU A 34 -2.48 -24.15 -0.77
N SER A 35 -3.18 -24.39 -1.87
CA SER A 35 -2.54 -24.56 -3.18
C SER A 35 -1.73 -23.30 -3.55
N LEU A 36 -0.68 -23.50 -4.36
CA LEU A 36 0.25 -22.43 -4.74
C LEU A 36 -0.47 -21.24 -5.40
N LEU A 37 -1.46 -21.53 -6.25
CA LEU A 37 -2.28 -20.52 -6.91
C LEU A 37 -3.19 -19.78 -5.91
N SER A 38 -3.83 -20.48 -4.98
CA SER A 38 -4.67 -19.86 -3.94
C SER A 38 -3.86 -18.98 -2.99
N THR A 39 -2.64 -19.44 -2.68
CA THR A 39 -1.70 -18.72 -1.83
C THR A 39 -1.24 -17.41 -2.48
N VAL A 40 -0.82 -17.46 -3.75
CA VAL A 40 -0.32 -16.26 -4.45
C VAL A 40 -1.45 -15.30 -4.78
N VAL A 41 -2.54 -15.79 -5.39
CA VAL A 41 -3.65 -14.93 -5.81
C VAL A 41 -4.42 -14.44 -4.58
N GLY A 42 -4.81 -15.34 -3.69
CA GLY A 42 -5.57 -14.99 -2.49
C GLY A 42 -4.77 -14.17 -1.50
N GLY A 43 -3.54 -14.57 -1.21
CA GLY A 43 -2.64 -13.82 -0.33
C GLY A 43 -2.28 -12.45 -0.90
N GLY A 44 -2.05 -12.37 -2.21
CA GLY A 44 -1.78 -11.10 -2.90
C GLY A 44 -2.98 -10.16 -2.92
N VAL A 45 -4.19 -10.67 -3.19
CA VAL A 45 -5.42 -9.86 -3.17
C VAL A 45 -5.70 -9.36 -1.75
N ILE A 46 -5.64 -10.24 -0.76
CA ILE A 46 -5.91 -9.88 0.64
C ILE A 46 -4.88 -8.85 1.13
N GLY A 47 -3.59 -9.13 0.95
CA GLY A 47 -2.52 -8.21 1.33
C GLY A 47 -2.64 -6.87 0.62
N GLY A 48 -2.89 -6.88 -0.69
CA GLY A 48 -3.10 -5.67 -1.47
C GLY A 48 -4.27 -4.83 -0.95
N LEU A 49 -5.42 -5.45 -0.69
CA LEU A 49 -6.59 -4.74 -0.16
C LEU A 49 -6.33 -4.15 1.23
N TYR A 50 -5.61 -4.84 2.11
CA TYR A 50 -5.26 -4.31 3.44
C TYR A 50 -4.31 -3.11 3.39
N SER A 51 -3.51 -2.98 2.34
CA SER A 51 -2.61 -1.83 2.18
C SER A 51 -3.34 -0.55 1.75
N LEU A 52 -4.50 -0.67 1.06
CA LEU A 52 -5.22 0.47 0.48
C LEU A 52 -5.71 1.50 1.51
N PRO A 53 -6.33 1.12 2.65
CA PRO A 53 -6.76 2.07 3.68
C PRO A 53 -5.58 2.88 4.23
N LEU A 54 -4.44 2.24 4.48
CA LEU A 54 -3.23 2.91 4.96
C LEU A 54 -2.68 3.90 3.94
N MET A 55 -2.63 3.51 2.66
CA MET A 55 -2.20 4.40 1.58
C MET A 55 -3.15 5.60 1.42
N LEU A 56 -4.47 5.37 1.56
CA LEU A 56 -5.48 6.42 1.49
C LEU A 56 -5.36 7.41 2.66
N ILE A 57 -5.20 6.91 3.89
CA ILE A 57 -4.98 7.75 5.08
C ILE A 57 -3.72 8.60 4.89
N TYR A 58 -2.63 8.00 4.41
CA TYR A 58 -1.38 8.72 4.16
C TYR A 58 -1.52 9.76 3.04
N MET A 59 -2.30 9.47 1.99
CA MET A 59 -2.66 10.46 0.96
C MET A 59 -3.40 11.66 1.58
N ILE A 60 -4.44 11.42 2.37
CA ILE A 60 -5.21 12.47 3.05
C ILE A 60 -4.28 13.33 3.94
N TYR A 61 -3.40 12.68 4.71
CA TYR A 61 -2.40 13.36 5.52
C TYR A 61 -1.47 14.25 4.69
N LEU A 62 -0.94 13.75 3.57
CA LEU A 62 -0.07 14.53 2.68
C LEU A 62 -0.78 15.74 2.09
N PHE A 63 -2.04 15.58 1.68
CA PHE A 63 -2.86 16.69 1.18
C PHE A 63 -3.12 17.74 2.26
N GLY A 64 -3.45 17.34 3.48
CA GLY A 64 -3.61 18.25 4.62
C GLY A 64 -2.33 19.01 4.95
N LYS A 65 -1.20 18.30 5.03
CA LYS A 65 0.12 18.89 5.31
C LYS A 65 0.52 19.95 4.29
N ARG A 66 0.29 19.70 2.99
CA ARG A 66 0.66 20.62 1.91
C ARG A 66 -0.19 21.89 1.88
N ARG A 67 -1.46 21.81 2.31
CA ARG A 67 -2.34 22.98 2.48
C ARG A 67 -1.91 23.88 3.64
N GLY A 68 -1.29 23.33 4.69
CA GLY A 68 -0.79 24.12 5.82
C GLY A 68 0.52 24.88 5.55
N THR A 69 1.21 24.58 4.44
CA THR A 69 2.51 25.18 4.10
C THR A 69 2.46 26.25 3.01
N THR A 70 1.29 26.58 2.48
CA THR A 70 1.10 27.76 1.63
C THR A 70 0.96 28.99 2.53
N PRO A 71 1.95 29.90 2.60
CA PRO A 71 1.74 31.20 3.21
C PRO A 71 0.71 31.96 2.37
N VAL A 72 -0.29 32.52 3.04
CA VAL A 72 -1.19 33.53 2.48
C VAL A 72 -0.43 34.84 2.36
#